data_AF-D3V2M8-F1
#
_entry.id   AF-D3V2M8-F1
#
_cell.length_a   1.000
_cell.length_b   1.000
_cell.length_c   1.000
_cell.angle_alpha   90.00
_cell.angle_beta   90.00
_cell.angle_gamma   90.00
#
_symmetry.space_group_name_H-M   'P 1'
#
loop_
_entity.id
_entity.type
_entity.pdbx_description
1 polymer ?
#
loop_
_entity_poly.entity_id
_entity_poly.type
_entity_poly.pdbx_seq_one_letter_code
_entity_poly.pdbx_strand_id
1 'polypeptide(L)'
;MARANFCQRCQIVYNLTPQRWETHSAGWGAKGERQYDWVRVPLWRLQLSEKEREYGHYLLVRRSRDEKQERAYYIVYARRDQAALKTLAQVAGCRWEIEWGFEETKGECGLDHYEVRQWHSWYRHITLSLLAHAVLAVLRKKTPTGLVALSVAELRRLLSKLMKKAGETVEQVLHWSDWRRRHQYSAQQCHYQSRDNLMITEHLRL
;
A
#
# COMPACT_ATOMS: atom_id res chain seq x y z
N MET A 1 -38.79 -11.10 -3.53
CA MET A 1 -38.84 -9.79 -2.83
C MET A 1 -37.76 -9.78 -1.74
N ALA A 2 -36.51 -9.46 -2.10
CA ALA A 2 -35.40 -9.48 -1.15
C ALA A 2 -35.38 -8.17 -0.36
N ARG A 3 -35.63 -8.25 0.95
CA ARG A 3 -35.44 -7.12 1.87
C ARG A 3 -33.93 -6.86 1.98
N ALA A 4 -33.48 -5.78 1.34
CA ALA A 4 -32.10 -5.32 1.48
C ALA A 4 -31.89 -4.86 2.93
N ASN A 5 -30.92 -5.46 3.62
CA ASN A 5 -30.44 -5.01 4.91
C ASN A 5 -29.86 -3.60 4.75
N PHE A 6 -30.70 -2.59 5.00
CA PHE A 6 -30.35 -1.19 4.92
C PHE A 6 -29.45 -0.84 6.11
N CYS A 7 -28.14 -0.77 5.90
CA CYS A 7 -27.24 -0.17 6.87
C CYS A 7 -27.67 1.28 7.12
N GLN A 8 -27.64 1.77 8.36
CA GLN A 8 -27.98 3.15 8.73
C GLN A 8 -27.21 4.22 7.90
N ARG A 9 -26.03 3.87 7.36
CA ARG A 9 -25.26 4.69 6.39
C ARG A 9 -26.00 4.89 5.05
N CYS A 10 -26.74 3.90 4.59
CA CYS A 10 -27.58 4.02 3.40
C CYS A 10 -28.74 4.99 3.63
N GLN A 11 -29.40 4.95 4.81
CA GLN A 11 -30.54 5.81 5.13
C GLN A 11 -30.24 7.31 4.96
N ILE A 12 -29.09 7.76 5.45
CA ILE A 12 -28.67 9.17 5.35
C ILE A 12 -28.52 9.60 3.88
N VAL A 13 -28.01 8.70 3.02
CA VAL A 13 -27.73 9.02 1.61
C VAL A 13 -28.97 8.93 0.73
N TYR A 14 -29.92 8.05 1.06
CA TYR A 14 -31.17 7.93 0.29
C TYR A 14 -32.04 9.19 0.38
N ASN A 15 -31.91 9.97 1.45
CA ASN A 15 -32.64 11.23 1.63
C ASN A 15 -31.90 12.46 1.06
N LEU A 16 -30.74 12.28 0.43
CA LEU A 16 -30.00 13.40 -0.16
C LEU A 16 -30.59 13.79 -1.52
N THR A 17 -30.90 15.07 -1.67
CA THR A 17 -31.34 15.63 -2.94
C THR A 17 -30.23 15.57 -4.00
N PRO A 18 -30.55 15.35 -5.29
CA PRO A 18 -29.57 15.27 -6.37
C PRO A 18 -28.64 16.49 -6.47
N GLN A 19 -29.12 17.67 -6.07
CA GLN A 19 -28.38 18.95 -6.11
C GLN A 19 -27.21 19.03 -5.12
N ARG A 20 -27.11 18.10 -4.18
CA ARG A 20 -26.02 18.05 -3.17
C ARG A 20 -24.80 17.28 -3.65
N TRP A 21 -24.88 16.64 -4.81
CA TRP A 21 -23.76 15.92 -5.42
C TRP A 21 -22.94 16.87 -6.29
N GLU A 22 -21.63 16.83 -6.13
CA GLU A 22 -20.70 17.58 -6.96
C GLU A 22 -19.71 16.64 -7.65
N THR A 23 -19.43 16.88 -8.92
CA THR A 23 -18.46 16.09 -9.66
C THR A 23 -17.05 16.59 -9.37
N HIS A 24 -16.20 15.70 -8.83
CA HIS A 24 -14.80 15.99 -8.53
C HIS A 24 -13.92 14.83 -8.98
N SER A 25 -12.69 15.16 -9.40
CA SER A 25 -11.68 14.18 -9.79
C SER A 25 -11.07 13.49 -8.57
N ALA A 26 -11.00 12.16 -8.61
CA ALA A 26 -10.25 11.34 -7.66
C ALA A 26 -8.76 11.20 -8.07
N GLY A 27 -8.26 12.14 -8.87
CA GLY A 27 -6.91 12.11 -9.42
C GLY A 27 -6.81 11.36 -10.75
N TRP A 28 -5.61 11.44 -11.33
CA TRP A 28 -5.28 10.86 -12.63
C TRP A 28 -5.15 9.34 -12.54
N GLY A 29 -5.80 8.63 -13.45
CA GLY A 29 -5.61 7.21 -13.70
C GLY A 29 -4.98 6.96 -15.07
N ALA A 30 -4.73 5.69 -15.40
CA ALA A 30 -4.14 5.28 -16.68
C ALA A 30 -4.96 5.71 -17.92
N LYS A 31 -6.27 5.96 -17.74
CA LYS A 31 -7.20 6.38 -18.80
C LYS A 31 -7.59 7.87 -18.72
N GLY A 32 -6.86 8.67 -17.95
CA GLY A 32 -7.19 10.07 -17.68
C GLY A 32 -7.78 10.30 -16.29
N GLU A 33 -8.40 11.46 -16.08
CA GLU A 33 -8.97 11.82 -14.78
C GLU A 33 -10.13 10.92 -14.38
N ARG A 34 -10.08 10.40 -13.14
CA ARG A 34 -11.14 9.55 -12.59
C ARG A 34 -12.22 10.43 -11.97
N GLN A 35 -13.20 10.82 -12.77
CA GLN A 35 -14.31 11.66 -12.31
C GLN A 35 -15.40 10.83 -11.65
N TYR A 36 -15.83 11.26 -10.45
CA TYR A 36 -16.95 10.68 -9.73
C TYR A 36 -17.85 11.77 -9.16
N ASP A 37 -19.07 11.40 -8.81
CA ASP A 37 -19.94 12.28 -8.04
C ASP A 37 -19.67 12.06 -6.56
N TRP A 38 -19.52 13.16 -5.83
CA TRP A 38 -19.19 13.16 -4.42
C TRP A 38 -20.20 13.94 -3.61
N VAL A 39 -20.41 13.49 -2.38
CA VAL A 39 -21.12 14.27 -1.37
C VAL A 39 -20.46 14.10 -0.01
N ARG A 40 -20.38 15.20 0.74
CA ARG A 40 -19.87 15.23 2.12
C ARG A 40 -21.03 15.55 3.05
N VAL A 41 -21.31 14.65 3.98
CA VAL A 41 -22.32 14.83 5.02
C VAL A 41 -21.62 15.01 6.37
N PRO A 42 -21.85 16.10 7.12
CA PRO A 42 -21.30 16.23 8.47
C PRO A 42 -21.88 15.15 9.38
N LEU A 43 -21.02 14.47 10.12
CA LEU A 43 -21.41 13.55 11.18
C LEU A 43 -21.30 14.30 12.50
N TRP A 44 -22.40 14.34 13.24
CA TRP A 44 -22.40 14.93 14.57
C TRP A 44 -21.64 14.02 15.55
N ARG A 45 -20.70 14.61 16.28
CA ARG A 45 -19.99 13.99 17.40
C ARG A 45 -19.86 15.04 18.50
N LEU A 46 -19.95 14.63 19.75
CA LEU A 46 -19.66 15.50 20.90
C LEU A 46 -18.19 15.97 20.84
N GLN A 47 -17.98 17.29 20.77
CA GLN A 47 -16.66 17.94 20.71
C GLN A 47 -16.56 18.92 21.89
N LEU A 48 -15.91 18.49 22.97
CA LEU A 48 -15.96 19.16 24.27
C LEU A 48 -14.99 20.35 24.33
N SER A 49 -13.78 20.19 23.78
CA SER A 49 -12.73 21.21 23.76
C SER A 49 -12.75 22.10 22.50
N GLU A 50 -12.13 23.28 22.57
CA GLU A 50 -11.94 24.15 21.39
C GLU A 50 -11.09 23.51 20.31
N LYS A 51 -10.02 22.81 20.70
CA LYS A 51 -9.15 22.08 19.75
C LYS A 51 -9.90 21.00 18.99
N GLU A 52 -10.83 20.29 19.63
CA GLU A 52 -11.68 19.29 18.94
C GLU A 52 -12.64 19.93 17.95
N ARG A 53 -13.11 21.17 18.21
CA ARG A 53 -14.03 21.90 17.31
C ARG A 53 -13.34 22.37 16.02
N GLU A 54 -12.02 22.48 16.00
CA GLU A 54 -11.26 22.75 14.77
C GLU A 54 -11.35 21.59 13.76
N TYR A 55 -11.64 20.38 14.24
CA TYR A 55 -11.79 19.19 13.40
C TYR A 55 -13.27 18.91 13.14
N GLY A 56 -13.54 18.32 11.98
CA GLY A 56 -14.86 17.85 11.57
C GLY A 56 -14.85 16.35 11.31
N HIS A 57 -15.97 15.71 11.63
CA HIS A 57 -16.24 14.34 11.23
C HIS A 57 -17.22 14.37 10.06
N TYR A 58 -16.92 13.64 8.99
CA TYR A 58 -17.75 13.62 7.79
C TYR A 58 -17.92 12.21 7.27
N LEU A 59 -19.09 11.93 6.72
CA LEU A 59 -19.32 10.83 5.81
C LEU A 59 -19.11 11.36 4.40
N LEU A 60 -18.03 10.92 3.75
CA LEU A 60 -17.79 11.18 2.34
C LEU A 60 -18.33 10.00 1.54
N VAL A 61 -19.12 10.29 0.52
CA VAL A 61 -19.73 9.27 -0.33
C VAL A 61 -19.35 9.55 -1.76
N ARG A 62 -18.85 8.51 -2.43
CA ARG A 62 -18.52 8.48 -3.85
C ARG A 62 -19.60 7.69 -4.57
N ARG A 63 -20.05 8.16 -5.72
CA ARG A 63 -20.93 7.44 -6.63
C ARG A 63 -20.29 7.33 -8.02
N SER A 64 -20.28 6.13 -8.60
CA SER A 64 -19.87 5.94 -10.00
C SER A 64 -20.85 6.61 -10.95
N ARG A 65 -20.34 7.06 -12.09
CA ARG A 65 -21.16 7.72 -13.13
C ARG A 65 -21.70 6.73 -14.17
N ASP A 66 -21.38 5.45 -14.02
CA ASP A 66 -21.86 4.36 -14.86
C ASP A 66 -23.31 4.00 -14.48
N GLU A 67 -24.00 3.24 -15.32
CA GLU A 67 -25.40 2.82 -15.12
C GLU A 67 -25.67 2.18 -13.76
N LYS A 68 -24.67 1.46 -13.21
CA LYS A 68 -24.76 0.78 -11.91
C LYS A 68 -24.75 1.73 -10.71
N GLN A 69 -24.24 2.96 -10.88
CA GLN A 69 -24.13 3.98 -9.83
C GLN A 69 -23.62 3.46 -8.48
N GLU A 70 -22.58 2.62 -8.53
CA GLU A 70 -22.00 1.98 -7.35
C GLU A 70 -21.45 3.02 -6.38
N ARG A 71 -21.72 2.80 -5.07
CA ARG A 71 -21.37 3.75 -4.02
C ARG A 71 -20.24 3.23 -3.15
N ALA A 72 -19.30 4.11 -2.81
CA ALA A 72 -18.29 3.87 -1.79
C ALA A 72 -18.41 4.90 -0.67
N TYR A 73 -18.17 4.48 0.57
CA TYR A 73 -18.36 5.29 1.76
C TYR A 73 -17.05 5.41 2.54
N TYR A 74 -16.74 6.62 2.98
CA TYR A 74 -15.52 6.92 3.74
C TYR A 74 -15.89 7.73 4.99
N ILE A 75 -15.25 7.41 6.11
CA ILE A 75 -15.31 8.23 7.31
C ILE A 75 -14.08 9.14 7.28
N VAL A 76 -14.33 10.44 7.35
CA VAL A 76 -13.30 11.47 7.28
C VAL A 76 -13.20 12.17 8.63
N TYR A 77 -11.98 12.27 9.13
CA TYR A 77 -11.61 13.14 10.23
C TYR A 77 -10.55 14.11 9.72
N ALA A 78 -10.91 15.40 9.63
CA ALA A 78 -10.04 16.42 9.04
C ALA A 78 -10.31 17.78 9.68
N ARG A 79 -9.33 18.69 9.61
CA ARG A 79 -9.53 20.08 10.02
C ARG A 79 -10.60 20.73 9.13
N ARG A 80 -11.51 21.49 9.72
CA ARG A 80 -12.69 22.04 9.03
C ARG A 80 -12.32 22.98 7.89
N ASP A 81 -11.24 23.74 8.04
CA ASP A 81 -10.66 24.66 7.05
C ASP A 81 -10.07 23.92 5.82
N GLN A 82 -9.60 22.69 6.01
CA GLN A 82 -8.99 21.86 4.96
C GLN A 82 -9.96 20.83 4.35
N ALA A 83 -11.13 20.63 4.95
CA ALA A 83 -12.08 19.58 4.57
C ALA A 83 -12.95 19.91 3.35
N ALA A 84 -12.47 20.72 2.40
CA ALA A 84 -13.19 21.02 1.16
C ALA A 84 -13.46 19.73 0.35
N LEU A 85 -14.64 19.63 -0.28
CA LEU A 85 -15.08 18.40 -0.95
C LEU A 85 -14.07 17.93 -2.02
N LYS A 86 -13.53 18.86 -2.81
CA LYS A 86 -12.47 18.60 -3.78
C LYS A 86 -11.23 17.97 -3.16
N THR A 87 -10.75 18.53 -2.04
CA THR A 87 -9.58 18.00 -1.31
C THR A 87 -9.86 16.60 -0.80
N LEU A 88 -11.03 16.38 -0.19
CA LEU A 88 -11.42 15.06 0.32
C LEU A 88 -11.55 14.02 -0.80
N ALA A 89 -12.08 14.40 -1.97
CA ALA A 89 -12.16 13.54 -3.14
C ALA A 89 -10.78 13.15 -3.67
N GLN A 90 -9.83 14.10 -3.71
CA GLN A 90 -8.44 13.85 -4.09
C GLN A 90 -7.76 12.88 -3.11
N VAL A 91 -7.87 13.13 -1.81
CA VAL A 91 -7.29 12.26 -0.77
C VAL A 91 -7.89 10.84 -0.83
N ALA A 92 -9.21 10.72 -1.01
CA ALA A 92 -9.86 9.41 -1.20
C ALA A 92 -9.35 8.70 -2.47
N GLY A 93 -9.00 9.46 -3.51
CA GLY A 93 -8.41 8.97 -4.75
C GLY A 93 -7.01 8.39 -4.61
N CYS A 94 -6.20 8.93 -3.70
CA CYS A 94 -4.84 8.44 -3.39
C CYS A 94 -4.85 7.04 -2.74
N ARG A 95 -5.98 6.56 -2.21
CA ARG A 95 -6.07 5.22 -1.62
C ARG A 95 -5.61 4.11 -2.58
N TRP A 96 -5.87 4.28 -3.87
CA TRP A 96 -5.45 3.34 -4.90
C TRP A 96 -3.92 3.27 -5.05
N GLU A 97 -3.21 4.36 -4.76
CA GLU A 97 -1.74 4.39 -4.83
C GLU A 97 -1.11 3.46 -3.79
N ILE A 98 -1.79 3.21 -2.67
CA ILE A 98 -1.33 2.24 -1.65
C ILE A 98 -1.37 0.82 -2.23
N GLU A 99 -2.49 0.43 -2.84
CA GLU A 99 -2.65 -0.89 -3.46
C GLU A 99 -1.62 -1.08 -4.58
N TRP A 100 -1.44 -0.06 -5.42
CA TRP A 100 -0.38 -0.06 -6.44
C TRP A 100 1.02 -0.16 -5.85
N GLY A 101 1.34 0.59 -4.80
CA GLY A 101 2.64 0.53 -4.14
C GLY A 101 2.93 -0.86 -3.57
N PHE A 102 1.93 -1.54 -3.00
CA PHE A 102 2.08 -2.92 -2.55
C PHE A 102 2.37 -3.89 -3.70
N GLU A 103 1.63 -3.80 -4.80
CA GLU A 103 1.87 -4.65 -5.97
C GLU A 103 3.25 -4.37 -6.61
N GLU A 104 3.66 -3.10 -6.71
CA GLU A 104 5.00 -2.72 -7.15
C GLU A 104 6.08 -3.28 -6.20
N THR A 105 5.87 -3.23 -4.88
CA THR A 105 6.84 -3.73 -3.89
C THR A 105 6.97 -5.26 -3.97
N LYS A 106 5.86 -5.99 -4.17
CA LYS A 106 5.90 -7.44 -4.39
C LYS A 106 6.68 -7.77 -5.66
N GLY A 107 6.26 -7.22 -6.79
CA GLY A 107 6.84 -7.54 -8.10
C GLY A 107 8.31 -7.12 -8.25
N GLU A 108 8.69 -5.96 -7.72
CA GLU A 108 10.00 -5.38 -8.00
C GLU A 108 10.98 -5.48 -6.82
N CYS A 109 10.48 -5.57 -5.58
CA CYS A 109 11.33 -5.60 -4.38
C CYS A 109 11.21 -6.92 -3.59
N GLY A 110 10.38 -7.87 -4.04
CA GLY A 110 10.27 -9.19 -3.45
C GLY A 110 9.57 -9.22 -2.10
N LEU A 111 8.60 -8.32 -1.87
CA LEU A 111 7.87 -8.23 -0.59
C LEU A 111 7.27 -9.58 -0.15
N ASP A 112 6.81 -10.38 -1.11
CA ASP A 112 6.22 -11.71 -0.93
C ASP A 112 7.15 -12.85 -1.39
N HIS A 113 8.36 -12.55 -1.84
CA HIS A 113 9.39 -13.52 -2.23
C HIS A 113 10.26 -13.93 -1.03
N TYR A 114 9.67 -14.52 0.01
CA TYR A 114 10.40 -15.03 1.16
C TYR A 114 9.86 -16.38 1.64
N GLU A 115 10.72 -17.21 2.21
CA GLU A 115 10.37 -18.50 2.84
C GLU A 115 10.70 -18.53 4.35
N VAL A 116 10.93 -17.35 4.94
CA VAL A 116 11.34 -17.21 6.34
C VAL A 116 10.20 -17.57 7.30
N ARG A 117 10.54 -18.32 8.36
CA ARG A 117 9.57 -18.81 9.37
C ARG A 117 9.73 -18.16 10.75
N GLN A 118 10.76 -17.34 10.93
CA GLN A 118 11.03 -16.64 12.20
C GLN A 118 10.67 -15.16 12.10
N TRP A 119 10.09 -14.62 13.17
CA TRP A 119 9.67 -13.22 13.25
C TRP A 119 10.78 -12.23 12.87
N HIS A 120 11.98 -12.39 13.44
CA HIS A 120 13.10 -11.48 13.18
C HIS A 120 13.53 -11.47 11.71
N SER A 121 13.57 -12.65 11.08
CA SER A 121 13.92 -12.78 9.67
C SER A 121 12.83 -12.18 8.78
N TRP A 122 11.56 -12.42 9.10
CA TRP A 122 10.42 -11.79 8.43
C TRP A 122 10.46 -10.27 8.53
N TYR A 123 10.63 -9.73 9.74
CA TYR A 123 10.66 -8.30 9.99
C TYR A 123 11.79 -7.60 9.21
N ARG A 124 12.99 -8.19 9.20
CA ARG A 124 14.13 -7.69 8.41
C ARG A 124 13.81 -7.69 6.91
N HIS A 125 13.27 -8.79 6.38
CA HIS A 125 12.91 -8.92 4.96
C HIS A 125 11.88 -7.86 4.53
N ILE A 126 10.78 -7.75 5.27
CA ILE A 126 9.72 -6.78 4.99
C ILE A 126 10.27 -5.35 5.04
N THR A 127 11.07 -5.03 6.07
CA THR A 127 11.66 -3.69 6.21
C THR A 127 12.58 -3.36 5.04
N LEU A 128 13.45 -4.27 4.63
CA LEU A 128 14.36 -4.05 3.50
C LEU A 128 13.61 -3.95 2.17
N SER A 129 12.56 -4.76 1.97
CA SER A 129 11.72 -4.71 0.76
C SER A 129 10.98 -3.38 0.63
N LEU A 130 10.39 -2.90 1.73
CA LEU A 130 9.71 -1.59 1.78
C LEU A 130 10.71 -0.44 1.61
N LEU A 131 11.91 -0.54 2.21
CA LEU A 131 12.97 0.46 2.04
C LEU A 131 13.43 0.53 0.57
N ALA A 132 13.64 -0.62 -0.07
CA ALA A 132 14.03 -0.67 -1.49
C ALA A 132 12.96 -0.02 -2.38
N HIS A 133 11.68 -0.30 -2.13
CA HIS A 133 10.60 0.36 -2.86
C HIS A 133 10.54 1.87 -2.59
N ALA A 134 10.73 2.31 -1.35
CA ALA A 134 10.78 3.74 -1.00
C ALA A 134 11.92 4.46 -1.73
N VAL A 135 13.10 3.84 -1.84
CA VAL A 135 14.22 4.38 -2.64
C VAL A 135 13.81 4.53 -4.11
N LEU A 136 13.21 3.49 -4.72
CA LEU A 136 12.75 3.56 -6.11
C LEU A 136 11.65 4.62 -6.30
N ALA A 137 10.73 4.76 -5.34
CA ALA A 137 9.67 5.76 -5.37
C ALA A 137 10.23 7.19 -5.28
N VAL A 138 11.21 7.45 -4.42
CA VAL A 138 11.87 8.75 -4.29
C VAL A 138 12.70 9.10 -5.53
N LEU A 139 13.29 8.09 -6.19
CA LEU A 139 14.05 8.29 -7.43
C LEU A 139 13.18 8.59 -8.66
N ARG A 140 11.84 8.45 -8.58
CA ARG A 140 10.93 8.90 -9.64
C ARG A 140 11.01 10.42 -9.79
N LYS A 141 11.83 10.88 -10.74
CA LYS A 141 11.93 12.29 -11.13
C LYS A 141 10.74 12.73 -11.99
N LYS A 142 10.53 14.05 -12.09
CA LYS A 142 9.61 14.64 -13.07
C LYS A 142 9.98 14.17 -14.47
N THR A 143 8.97 13.67 -15.17
CA THR A 143 9.10 13.23 -16.56
C THR A 143 9.36 14.42 -17.47
N PRO A 144 10.43 14.40 -18.29
CA PRO A 144 10.62 15.40 -19.33
C PRO A 144 9.45 15.38 -20.33
N THR A 145 9.13 16.54 -20.90
CA THR A 145 8.10 16.64 -21.94
C THR A 145 8.37 15.68 -23.09
N GLY A 146 7.35 14.92 -23.51
CA GLY A 146 7.46 13.96 -24.60
C GLY A 146 7.91 12.55 -24.20
N LEU A 147 8.18 12.30 -22.91
CA LEU A 147 8.47 10.96 -22.38
C LEU A 147 7.36 10.48 -21.44
N VAL A 148 7.24 9.17 -21.30
CA VAL A 148 6.40 8.55 -20.25
C VAL A 148 7.20 8.52 -18.95
N ALA A 149 6.52 8.67 -17.82
CA ALA A 149 7.14 8.60 -16.50
C ALA A 149 7.85 7.26 -16.29
N LEU A 150 9.02 7.29 -15.65
CA LEU A 150 9.72 6.06 -15.30
C LEU A 150 8.89 5.25 -14.30
N SER A 151 8.59 4.01 -14.67
CA SER A 151 8.00 3.04 -13.74
C SER A 151 9.03 2.58 -12.71
N VAL A 152 8.58 2.04 -11.57
CA VAL A 152 9.48 1.43 -10.57
C VAL A 152 10.28 0.28 -11.18
N ALA A 153 9.67 -0.51 -12.06
CA ALA A 153 10.34 -1.58 -12.79
C ALA A 153 11.52 -1.07 -13.63
N GLU A 154 11.30 0.03 -14.38
CA GLU A 154 12.36 0.62 -15.19
C GLU A 154 13.47 1.22 -14.33
N LEU A 155 13.12 1.92 -13.25
CA LEU A 155 14.10 2.44 -12.29
C LEU A 155 14.95 1.33 -11.68
N ARG A 156 14.33 0.23 -11.25
CA ARG A 156 15.05 -0.94 -10.73
C ARG A 156 15.99 -1.52 -11.78
N ARG A 157 15.53 -1.64 -13.03
CA ARG A 157 16.33 -2.15 -14.14
C ARG A 157 17.56 -1.27 -14.40
N LEU A 158 17.38 0.05 -14.44
CA LEU A 158 18.46 1.01 -14.62
C LEU A 158 19.44 0.99 -13.45
N LEU A 159 18.93 1.01 -12.22
CA LEU A 159 19.76 0.95 -11.02
C LEU A 159 20.59 -0.33 -10.99
N SER A 160 19.98 -1.47 -11.32
CA SER A 160 20.67 -2.77 -11.42
C SER A 160 21.77 -2.75 -12.47
N LYS A 161 21.57 -2.10 -13.63
CA LYS A 161 22.61 -1.92 -14.65
C LYS A 161 23.74 -1.00 -14.16
N LEU A 162 23.41 0.08 -13.46
CA LEU A 162 24.39 1.02 -12.91
C LEU A 162 25.25 0.36 -11.83
N MET A 163 24.63 -0.39 -10.91
CA MET A 163 25.36 -1.14 -9.87
C MET A 163 26.32 -2.17 -10.49
N LYS A 164 25.88 -2.90 -11.53
CA LYS A 164 26.76 -3.81 -12.27
C LYS A 164 27.95 -3.10 -12.92
N LYS A 165 27.74 -1.89 -13.44
CA LYS A 165 28.81 -1.08 -14.04
C LYS A 165 29.76 -0.46 -13.00
N ALA A 166 29.26 -0.11 -11.83
CA ALA A 166 30.08 0.39 -10.74
C ALA A 166 31.12 -0.65 -10.28
N GLY A 167 30.83 -1.95 -10.51
CA GLY A 167 31.71 -3.06 -10.19
C GLY A 167 31.75 -3.34 -8.69
N GLU A 168 32.35 -4.47 -8.33
CA GLU A 168 32.66 -4.84 -6.94
C GLU A 168 34.17 -4.92 -6.78
N THR A 169 34.66 -4.51 -5.61
CA THR A 169 36.05 -4.74 -5.20
C THR A 169 36.26 -6.23 -4.87
N VAL A 170 37.50 -6.71 -4.97
CA VAL A 170 37.82 -8.12 -4.63
C VAL A 170 37.45 -8.42 -3.18
N GLU A 171 37.67 -7.47 -2.28
CA GLU A 171 37.32 -7.55 -0.87
C GLU A 171 35.82 -7.75 -0.67
N GLN A 172 34.98 -7.02 -1.42
CA GLN A 172 33.52 -7.18 -1.37
C GLN A 172 33.09 -8.56 -1.88
N VAL A 173 33.68 -9.04 -2.99
CA VAL A 173 33.38 -10.35 -3.55
C VAL A 173 33.71 -11.46 -2.54
N LEU A 174 34.89 -11.39 -1.93
CA LEU A 174 35.33 -12.36 -0.90
C LEU A 174 34.45 -12.28 0.35
N HIS A 175 34.09 -11.08 0.80
CA HIS A 175 33.18 -10.88 1.92
C HIS A 175 31.81 -11.56 1.69
N TRP A 176 31.22 -11.35 0.51
CA TRP A 176 29.95 -12.00 0.14
C TRP A 176 30.08 -13.53 0.07
N SER A 177 31.22 -14.02 -0.40
CA SER A 177 31.54 -15.46 -0.44
C SER A 177 31.57 -16.06 0.96
N ASP A 178 32.28 -15.42 1.90
CA ASP A 178 32.36 -15.84 3.30
C ASP A 178 31.00 -15.81 3.99
N TRP A 179 30.26 -14.71 3.82
CA TRP A 179 28.93 -14.56 4.41
C TRP A 179 27.99 -15.68 3.95
N ARG A 180 27.96 -15.98 2.64
CA ARG A 180 27.10 -17.02 2.06
C ARG A 180 27.47 -18.40 2.58
N ARG A 181 28.77 -18.74 2.63
CA ARG A 181 29.25 -20.02 3.17
C ARG A 181 28.88 -20.22 4.64
N ARG A 182 29.01 -19.18 5.47
CA ARG A 182 28.59 -19.23 6.87
C ARG A 182 27.08 -19.50 6.99
N HIS A 183 26.27 -18.84 6.16
CA HIS A 183 24.82 -19.05 6.14
C HIS A 183 24.44 -20.47 5.70
N GLN A 184 25.08 -20.99 4.64
CA GLN A 184 24.91 -22.36 4.16
C GLN A 184 25.29 -23.38 5.24
N TYR A 185 26.40 -23.15 5.94
CA TYR A 185 26.81 -23.97 7.07
C TYR A 185 25.76 -23.98 8.18
N SER A 186 25.25 -22.81 8.59
CA SER A 186 24.16 -22.74 9.59
C SER A 186 22.90 -23.49 9.15
N ALA A 187 22.48 -23.35 7.88
CA ALA A 187 21.33 -24.07 7.34
C ALA A 187 21.56 -25.60 7.34
N GLN A 188 22.76 -26.04 6.97
CA GLN A 188 23.17 -27.44 7.01
C GLN A 188 23.09 -28.00 8.44
N GLN A 189 23.59 -27.27 9.45
CA GLN A 189 23.52 -27.68 10.86
C GLN A 189 22.07 -27.81 11.36
N CYS A 190 21.19 -26.85 11.03
CA CYS A 190 19.77 -26.94 11.39
C CYS A 190 19.08 -28.15 10.75
N HIS A 191 19.42 -28.47 9.50
CA HIS A 191 18.89 -29.66 8.82
C HIS A 191 19.35 -30.95 9.51
N TYR A 192 20.62 -31.03 9.93
CA TYR A 192 21.12 -32.17 10.69
C TYR A 192 20.39 -32.33 12.03
N GLN A 193 20.28 -31.25 12.81
CA GLN A 193 19.54 -31.25 14.08
C GLN A 193 18.07 -31.65 13.92
N SER A 194 17.40 -31.21 12.84
CA SER A 194 16.02 -31.60 12.56
C SER A 194 15.89 -33.10 12.25
N ARG A 195 16.87 -33.70 11.55
CA ARG A 195 16.88 -35.14 11.26
C ARG A 195 17.15 -35.97 12.52
N ASP A 196 18.13 -35.55 13.31
CA ASP A 196 18.48 -36.25 14.56
C ASP A 196 17.32 -36.19 15.56
N ASN A 197 16.63 -35.05 15.68
CA ASN A 197 15.44 -34.93 16.52
C ASN A 197 14.28 -35.82 16.03
N LEU A 198 14.07 -35.96 14.72
CA LEU A 198 13.06 -36.87 14.17
C LEU A 198 13.34 -38.33 14.55
N MET A 199 14.60 -38.77 14.43
CA MET A 199 15.03 -40.12 14.82
C MET A 199 14.83 -40.38 16.32
N ILE A 200 15.15 -39.40 17.18
CA ILE A 200 14.92 -39.49 18.63
C ILE A 200 13.41 -39.57 18.95
N THR A 201 12.58 -38.76 18.30
CA THR A 201 11.12 -38.79 18.53
C THR A 201 10.44 -40.06 18.03
N GLU A 202 10.95 -40.71 16.98
CA GLU A 202 10.47 -42.03 16.54
C GLU A 202 10.81 -43.13 17.56
N HIS A 203 12.01 -43.08 18.15
CA HIS A 203 12.43 -44.04 19.18
C HIS A 203 11.66 -43.89 20.52
N LEU A 204 11.15 -42.70 20.84
CA LEU A 204 10.40 -42.41 22.08
C LEU A 204 8.87 -42.58 21.94
N ARG A 205 8.36 -42.97 20.76
CA ARG A 205 6.93 -43.20 20.49
C ARG A 205 6.49 -44.68 20.60
N LEU A 206 7.36 -45.54 21.14
CA LEU A 206 7.08 -46.93 21.50
C LEU A 206 6.87 -47.05 23.01
#